data_AF-T0S5Q9-F1
#
_entry.id   AF-T0S5Q9-F1
#
_cell.length_a   1.000
_cell.length_b   1.000
_cell.length_c   1.000
_cell.angle_alpha   90.00
_cell.angle_beta   90.00
_cell.angle_gamma   90.00
#
_symmetry.space_group_name_H-M   'P 1'
#
loop_
_entity.id
_entity.type
_entity.pdbx_description
1 polymer ?
#
loop_
_entity_poly.entity_id
_entity_poly.type
_entity_poly.pdbx_seq_one_letter_code
_entity_poly.pdbx_strand_id
1 'polypeptide(L)'
;MQHNLLLCMPKALPLQRPSVIAWNQLHPDSLLYSYFAHLYYGGDDLLLSRDEAIAFVREFTVEVARQGGVVDDVNLSDGLNALTRADGRISMARLIEELCLLLV
;
A
#
# COMPACT_ATOMS: atom_id res chain seq x y z
N MET A 1 -47.28 -9.80 32.14
CA MET A 1 -45.96 -10.44 32.27
C MET A 1 -45.02 -9.77 31.26
N GLN A 2 -43.87 -9.29 31.74
CA GLN A 2 -42.97 -8.41 31.00
C GLN A 2 -42.09 -9.16 29.99
N HIS A 3 -41.83 -8.44 28.90
CA HIS A 3 -40.98 -8.65 27.73
C HIS A 3 -39.65 -9.39 27.94
N ASN A 4 -39.21 -10.11 26.89
CA ASN A 4 -37.81 -10.15 26.47
C ASN A 4 -37.70 -10.53 24.98
N LEU A 5 -37.72 -9.52 24.11
CA LEU A 5 -37.27 -9.63 22.73
C LEU A 5 -35.74 -9.55 22.74
N LEU A 6 -35.07 -10.70 22.61
CA LEU A 6 -33.63 -10.78 22.40
C LEU A 6 -33.32 -10.31 20.97
N LEU A 7 -33.01 -9.02 20.84
CA LEU A 7 -32.31 -8.48 19.68
C LEU A 7 -30.93 -9.16 19.60
N CYS A 8 -30.80 -10.16 18.73
CA CYS A 8 -29.49 -10.64 18.29
C CYS A 8 -28.82 -9.50 17.53
N MET A 9 -27.95 -8.76 18.22
CA MET A 9 -27.01 -7.89 17.53
C MET A 9 -26.10 -8.77 16.65
N PRO A 10 -25.89 -8.42 15.37
CA PRO A 10 -24.82 -9.03 14.61
C PRO A 10 -23.53 -8.70 15.36
N LYS A 11 -22.84 -9.73 15.86
CA LYS A 11 -21.44 -9.60 16.27
C LYS A 11 -20.73 -8.93 15.10
N ALA A 12 -20.35 -7.66 15.27
CA ALA A 12 -19.40 -7.03 14.37
C ALA A 12 -18.18 -7.94 14.36
N LEU A 13 -17.98 -8.66 13.26
CA LEU A 13 -16.77 -9.41 13.04
C LEU A 13 -15.61 -8.43 13.26
N PRO A 14 -14.60 -8.76 14.06
CA PRO A 14 -13.42 -7.93 14.12
C PRO A 14 -12.94 -7.77 12.67
N LEU A 15 -12.96 -6.54 12.18
CA LEU A 15 -12.26 -6.16 10.95
C LEU A 15 -10.81 -6.56 11.22
N GLN A 16 -10.43 -7.77 10.79
CA GLN A 16 -9.04 -8.15 10.63
C GLN A 16 -8.53 -7.15 9.60
N ARG A 17 -7.98 -6.03 10.08
CA ARG A 17 -7.23 -5.10 9.23
C ARG A 17 -6.19 -5.98 8.55
N PRO A 18 -6.24 -6.17 7.23
CA PRO A 18 -5.23 -6.95 6.56
C PRO A 18 -3.91 -6.26 6.86
N SER A 19 -3.03 -6.93 7.61
CA SER A 19 -1.68 -6.43 7.88
C SER A 19 -0.79 -6.47 6.64
N VAL A 20 -1.37 -6.86 5.48
CA VAL A 20 -0.70 -7.12 4.22
C VAL A 20 -1.68 -6.77 3.10
N ILE A 21 -1.24 -5.92 2.16
CA ILE A 21 -1.97 -5.67 0.90
C ILE A 21 -2.05 -6.99 0.14
N ALA A 22 -3.26 -7.50 -0.10
CA ALA A 22 -3.48 -8.70 -0.90
C ALA A 22 -3.21 -8.39 -2.38
N TRP A 23 -1.93 -8.42 -2.78
CA TRP A 23 -1.49 -7.98 -4.11
C TRP A 23 -2.17 -8.73 -5.27
N ASN A 24 -2.58 -9.98 -5.05
CA ASN A 24 -3.32 -10.80 -6.01
C ASN A 24 -4.79 -10.39 -6.20
N GLN A 25 -5.29 -9.46 -5.38
CA GLN A 25 -6.61 -8.85 -5.50
C GLN A 25 -6.56 -7.46 -6.13
N LEU A 26 -5.35 -6.98 -6.47
CA LEU A 26 -5.17 -5.74 -7.20
C LEU A 26 -5.64 -5.88 -8.64
N HIS A 27 -6.03 -4.77 -9.24
CA HIS A 27 -6.37 -4.74 -10.65
C HIS A 27 -5.15 -5.13 -11.50
N PRO A 28 -5.27 -5.95 -12.55
CA PRO A 28 -4.12 -6.34 -13.37
C PRO A 28 -3.37 -5.16 -14.02
N ASP A 29 -4.09 -4.07 -14.30
CA ASP A 29 -3.51 -2.85 -14.89
C ASP A 29 -2.85 -1.92 -13.86
N SER A 30 -2.81 -2.31 -12.58
CA SER A 30 -2.22 -1.49 -11.53
C SER A 30 -0.68 -1.61 -11.52
N LEU A 31 0.00 -0.50 -11.23
CA LEU A 31 1.46 -0.48 -11.07
C LEU A 31 1.89 -1.33 -9.88
N LEU A 32 1.10 -1.32 -8.81
CA LEU A 32 1.31 -2.18 -7.64
C LEU A 32 1.25 -3.65 -8.03
N TYR A 33 0.22 -4.08 -8.78
CA TYR A 33 0.08 -5.46 -9.24
C TYR A 33 1.29 -5.87 -10.08
N SER A 34 1.63 -5.06 -11.07
CA SER A 34 2.74 -5.33 -11.98
C SER A 34 4.06 -5.50 -11.23
N TYR A 35 4.32 -4.64 -10.24
CA TYR A 35 5.53 -4.71 -9.44
C TYR A 35 5.55 -5.91 -8.48
N PHE A 36 4.47 -6.14 -7.73
CA PHE A 36 4.41 -7.28 -6.82
C PHE A 36 4.46 -8.61 -7.56
N ALA A 37 3.85 -8.70 -8.74
CA ALA A 37 3.99 -9.87 -9.60
C ALA A 37 5.44 -10.06 -10.07
N HIS A 38 6.12 -8.99 -10.49
CA HIS A 38 7.53 -9.03 -10.88
C HIS A 38 8.42 -9.56 -9.75
N LEU A 39 8.22 -9.07 -8.51
CA LEU A 39 8.93 -9.59 -7.33
C LEU A 39 8.57 -11.06 -7.04
N TYR A 40 7.29 -11.43 -7.13
CA TYR A 40 6.82 -12.78 -6.84
C TYR A 40 7.45 -13.83 -7.77
N TYR A 41 7.67 -13.48 -9.04
CA TYR A 41 8.33 -14.35 -10.02
C TYR A 41 9.87 -14.26 -10.00
N GLY A 42 10.46 -13.62 -8.97
CA GLY A 42 11.91 -13.58 -8.78
C GLY A 42 12.62 -12.55 -9.65
N GLY A 43 11.92 -11.50 -10.09
CA GLY A 43 12.53 -10.39 -10.83
C GLY A 43 13.45 -9.54 -9.95
N ASP A 44 14.46 -8.93 -10.58
CA ASP A 44 15.40 -8.02 -9.93
C ASP A 44 14.73 -6.67 -9.53
N ASP A 45 15.38 -5.90 -8.67
CA ASP A 45 14.89 -4.57 -8.30
C ASP A 45 14.73 -3.65 -9.53
N LEU A 46 13.63 -2.90 -9.56
CA LEU A 46 13.33 -1.95 -10.62
C LEU A 46 13.78 -0.55 -10.23
N LEU A 47 14.36 0.17 -11.19
CA LEU A 47 14.78 1.55 -11.00
C LEU A 47 13.78 2.48 -11.66
N LEU A 48 13.10 3.29 -10.85
CA LEU A 48 12.11 4.25 -11.28
C LEU A 48 12.72 5.63 -11.53
N SER A 49 12.18 6.32 -12.52
CA SER A 49 12.22 7.78 -12.57
C SER A 49 11.38 8.39 -11.45
N ARG A 50 11.58 9.69 -11.22
CA ARG A 50 10.81 10.41 -10.19
C ARG A 50 9.31 10.39 -10.47
N ASP A 51 8.90 10.55 -11.73
CA ASP A 51 7.48 10.60 -12.11
C ASP A 51 6.81 9.24 -11.91
N GLU A 52 7.50 8.14 -12.24
CA GLU A 52 7.03 6.78 -11.96
C GLU A 52 6.89 6.53 -10.45
N ALA A 53 7.85 6.99 -9.65
CA ALA A 53 7.77 6.86 -8.19
C ALA A 53 6.59 7.65 -7.60
N ILE A 54 6.31 8.85 -8.10
CA ILE A 54 5.14 9.64 -7.70
C ILE A 54 3.84 8.91 -8.06
N ALA A 55 3.74 8.36 -9.28
CA ALA A 55 2.58 7.60 -9.71
C ALA A 55 2.36 6.36 -8.83
N PHE A 56 3.44 5.64 -8.54
CA PHE A 56 3.42 4.47 -7.66
C PHE A 56 2.93 4.82 -6.25
N VAL A 57 3.48 5.86 -5.63
CA VAL A 57 3.08 6.29 -4.27
C VAL A 57 1.62 6.68 -4.24
N ARG A 58 1.12 7.41 -5.25
CA ARG A 58 -0.30 7.78 -5.34
C ARG A 58 -1.19 6.55 -5.40
N GLU A 59 -0.83 5.57 -6.24
CA GLU A 59 -1.60 4.33 -6.35
C GLU A 59 -1.57 3.54 -5.03
N PHE A 60 -0.41 3.46 -4.38
CA PHE A 60 -0.23 2.85 -3.06
C PHE A 60 -1.16 3.48 -2.02
N THR A 61 -1.14 4.81 -1.86
CA THR A 61 -1.97 5.50 -0.87
C THR A 61 -3.47 5.30 -1.14
N VAL A 62 -3.88 5.35 -2.42
CA VAL A 62 -5.28 5.09 -2.82
C VAL A 62 -5.69 3.67 -2.45
N GLU A 63 -4.82 2.70 -2.70
CA GLU A 63 -5.11 1.29 -2.42
C GLU A 63 -5.15 0.99 -0.92
N VAL A 64 -4.23 1.57 -0.13
CA VAL A 64 -4.25 1.49 1.33
C VAL A 64 -5.56 2.06 1.88
N ALA A 65 -5.96 3.25 1.41
CA ALA A 65 -7.22 3.88 1.82
C ALA A 65 -8.44 3.01 1.42
N ARG A 66 -8.43 2.41 0.23
CA ARG A 66 -9.49 1.49 -0.23
C ARG A 66 -9.65 0.27 0.67
N GLN A 67 -8.54 -0.22 1.23
CA GLN A 67 -8.53 -1.34 2.18
C GLN A 67 -8.80 -0.92 3.63
N GLY A 68 -9.08 0.37 3.88
CA GLY A 68 -9.35 0.91 5.20
C GLY A 68 -8.11 1.14 6.07
N GLY A 69 -6.92 1.15 5.46
CA GLY A 69 -5.68 1.54 6.10
C GLY A 69 -5.47 3.05 6.08
N VAL A 70 -4.50 3.51 6.87
CA VAL A 70 -4.08 4.92 6.95
C VAL A 70 -2.59 5.00 6.64
N VAL A 71 -2.21 5.99 5.85
CA VAL A 71 -0.80 6.33 5.59
C VAL A 71 -0.51 7.64 6.32
N ASP A 72 0.58 7.69 7.08
CA ASP A 72 1.04 8.91 7.72
C ASP A 72 1.35 10.01 6.69
N ASP A 73 0.96 11.24 7.03
CA ASP A 73 1.19 12.40 6.17
C ASP A 73 2.67 12.83 6.27
N VAL A 74 3.41 12.56 5.21
CA VAL A 74 4.83 12.94 5.08
C VAL A 74 5.02 13.75 3.80
N ASN A 75 6.01 14.66 3.83
CA ASN A 75 6.37 15.40 2.64
C ASN A 75 6.97 14.46 1.59
N LEU A 76 6.13 14.05 0.63
CA LEU A 76 6.49 13.14 -0.45
C LEU A 76 7.72 13.61 -1.23
N SER A 77 7.85 14.93 -1.47
CA SER A 77 8.98 15.45 -2.24
C SER A 77 10.31 15.23 -1.51
N ASP A 78 10.33 15.44 -0.19
CA ASP A 78 11.52 15.25 0.62
C ASP A 78 11.87 13.76 0.76
N GLY A 79 10.86 12.90 0.93
CA GLY A 79 11.04 11.45 0.95
C GLY A 79 11.62 10.91 -0.36
N LEU A 80 11.08 11.33 -1.50
CA LEU A 80 11.62 10.93 -2.81
C LEU A 80 13.02 11.48 -3.06
N ASN A 81 13.32 12.70 -2.61
CA ASN A 81 14.67 13.26 -2.68
C ASN A 81 15.68 12.41 -1.89
N ALA A 82 15.31 11.98 -0.68
CA ALA A 82 16.17 11.15 0.16
C ALA A 82 16.41 9.76 -0.43
N LEU A 83 15.44 9.22 -1.17
CA LEU A 83 15.54 7.92 -1.84
C LEU A 83 16.23 7.98 -3.21
N THR A 84 16.41 9.17 -3.79
CA THR A 84 17.00 9.34 -5.12
C THR A 84 18.49 9.04 -5.08
N ARG A 85 18.92 8.09 -5.91
CA ARG A 85 20.33 7.72 -6.06
C ARG A 85 21.09 8.80 -6.84
N ALA A 86 22.42 8.68 -6.86
CA ALA A 86 23.30 9.58 -7.62
C ALA A 86 23.02 9.59 -9.13
N ASP A 87 22.42 8.52 -9.67
CA ASP A 87 22.01 8.39 -11.08
C ASP A 87 20.63 9.02 -11.37
N GLY A 88 19.98 9.62 -10.37
CA GLY A 88 18.67 10.24 -10.49
C GLY A 88 17.49 9.27 -10.44
N ARG A 89 17.73 7.97 -10.21
CA ARG A 89 16.68 6.95 -10.13
C ARG A 89 16.41 6.52 -8.69
N ILE A 90 15.26 5.91 -8.49
CA ILE A 90 14.79 5.43 -7.18
C ILE A 90 14.66 3.91 -7.26
N SER A 91 15.24 3.21 -6.29
CA SER A 91 15.02 1.77 -6.11
C SER A 91 13.58 1.53 -5.67
N MET A 92 12.87 0.70 -6.42
CA MET A 92 11.48 0.38 -6.10
C MET A 92 11.39 -0.42 -4.80
N ALA A 93 12.33 -1.34 -4.55
CA ALA A 93 12.39 -2.07 -3.28
C ALA A 93 12.50 -1.11 -2.07
N ARG A 94 13.40 -0.13 -2.13
CA ARG A 94 13.52 0.88 -1.07
C ARG A 94 12.30 1.76 -0.94
N LEU A 95 11.68 2.15 -2.06
CA LEU A 95 10.44 2.92 -2.04
C LEU A 95 9.33 2.16 -1.30
N ILE A 96 9.17 0.87 -1.57
CA ILE A 96 8.19 0.03 -0.87
C ILE A 96 8.49 -0.08 0.62
N GLU A 97 9.74 -0.32 0.99
CA GLU A 97 10.14 -0.42 2.40
C GLU A 97 9.73 0.84 3.17
N GLU A 98 10.06 2.02 2.64
CA GLU A 98 9.64 3.28 3.26
C GLU A 98 8.13 3.45 3.30
N LEU A 99 7.42 3.13 2.22
CA LEU A 99 5.95 3.22 2.18
C LEU A 99 5.27 2.30 3.21
N CYS A 100 5.83 1.11 3.44
CA CYS A 100 5.35 0.20 4.47
C CYS A 100 5.56 0.74 5.90
N LEU A 101 6.61 1.54 6.13
CA LEU A 101 6.86 2.18 7.42
C LEU A 101 5.85 3.29 7.74
N LEU A 102 5.16 3.83 6.73
CA LEU A 102 4.15 4.86 6.88
C LEU A 102 2.74 4.31 7.19
N LEU A 103 2.55 2.99 7.24
CA LEU A 103 1.26 2.37 7.53
C LEU A 103 0.98 2.37 9.04
N VAL A 104 -0.22 2.84 9.45
CA VAL A 104 -0.65 3.00 10.86
C VAL A 104 -1.94 2.24 11.19
#